data_AF-A1HMR5-F1
#
_entry.id   AF-A1HMR5-F1
#
_cell.length_a   1.000
_cell.length_b   1.000
_cell.length_c   1.000
_cell.angle_alpha   90.00
_cell.angle_beta   90.00
_cell.angle_gamma   90.00
#
_symmetry.space_group_name_H-M   'P 1'
#
loop_
_entity.id
_entity.type
_entity.pdbx_description
1 polymer ?
#
loop_
_entity_poly.entity_id
_entity_poly.type
_entity_poly.pdbx_seq_one_letter_code
_entity_poly.pdbx_strand_id
1 'polypeptide(L)'
;MSRPPVATGAPGLLPNAEELCFWLGLLQEHALFIKLGLPCDKTDLIREADYFYDELGKLKARVGKVGDKKFAALLDDAAYLIAQFHHYKHHLVHLAVSCRIVPNLPPLMLEHMAREAEYVLRLLAKMKDGKPALEQMAKTREMLLWIRIMADHTYFIRGRLDPSERIMMGTVEEFSQEFDELYLQARDFAGLYHHHHHHHHAHGNKGAHAYRHDHGIMPAYGRFIKDVRAATVRLRDFKKAVHRLIEECKLVSIIPALLADHVRREADHFLMILAMMDKGMMEKGGMECPPDEEEAVFCQEDGMTGEDSFGPSAAEYDEKMLCDMWDEEEEMVAEDEEECFEEEMPPAKPPKFALPSQKFMEMAPPREEPKPKPEPEFAPEPESEPPTQVKSAKYKWNNWPRPLGKVKE
;
A
#
# COMPACT_ATOMS: atom_id res chain seq x y z
N MET A 1 -19.69 1.39 13.71
CA MET A 1 -20.54 2.56 13.99
C MET A 1 -20.70 3.36 12.70
N SER A 2 -21.92 3.73 12.32
CA SER A 2 -22.18 4.56 11.12
C SER A 2 -21.75 6.00 11.36
N ARG A 3 -21.13 6.63 10.36
CA ARG A 3 -20.62 8.01 10.38
C ARG A 3 -21.74 9.00 10.76
N PRO A 4 -21.55 9.92 11.72
CA PRO A 4 -22.48 11.02 11.96
C PRO A 4 -22.48 12.02 10.79
N PRO A 5 -23.54 12.85 10.65
CA PRO A 5 -23.66 13.78 9.54
C PRO A 5 -22.61 14.90 9.64
N VAL A 6 -22.02 15.23 8.49
CA VAL A 6 -21.02 16.30 8.32
C VAL A 6 -21.64 17.64 8.69
N ALA A 7 -21.06 18.33 9.67
CA ALA A 7 -21.35 19.74 9.92
C ALA A 7 -20.83 20.57 8.75
N THR A 8 -21.66 21.48 8.26
CA THR A 8 -21.44 22.32 7.08
C THR A 8 -20.23 23.25 7.25
N GLY A 9 -19.05 22.76 6.90
CA GLY A 9 -17.85 23.53 6.56
C GLY A 9 -17.38 23.09 5.17
N ALA A 10 -16.95 24.04 4.34
CA ALA A 10 -16.58 23.94 2.92
C ALA A 10 -16.29 22.53 2.32
N PRO A 11 -16.85 22.21 1.13
CA PRO A 11 -16.63 20.93 0.45
C PRO A 11 -15.28 20.91 -0.29
N GLY A 12 -14.21 20.71 0.48
CA GLY A 12 -12.88 20.36 -0.02
C GLY A 12 -12.20 19.43 0.97
N LEU A 13 -11.20 18.66 0.53
CA LEU A 13 -10.29 17.93 1.43
C LEU A 13 -9.36 18.94 2.13
N LEU A 14 -9.94 19.92 2.83
CA LEU A 14 -9.17 20.74 3.75
C LEU A 14 -8.85 19.84 4.93
N PRO A 15 -7.57 19.59 5.21
CA PRO A 15 -7.19 18.68 6.25
C PRO A 15 -7.72 19.17 7.60
N ASN A 16 -8.48 18.32 8.29
CA ASN A 16 -9.18 18.67 9.51
C ASN A 16 -8.96 17.60 10.58
N ALA A 17 -9.51 17.82 11.77
CA ALA A 17 -9.40 16.88 12.88
C ALA A 17 -9.96 15.47 12.53
N GLU A 18 -10.97 15.36 11.66
CA GLU A 18 -11.49 14.06 11.22
C GLU A 18 -10.45 13.30 10.39
N GLU A 19 -9.79 13.99 9.46
CA GLU A 19 -8.76 13.43 8.58
C GLU A 19 -7.56 12.94 9.38
N LEU A 20 -7.07 13.75 10.33
CA LEU A 20 -5.98 13.35 11.22
C LEU A 20 -6.37 12.14 12.08
N CYS A 21 -7.60 12.11 12.61
CA CYS A 21 -8.09 11.00 13.42
C CYS A 21 -8.20 9.69 12.60
N PHE A 22 -8.60 9.79 11.33
CA PHE A 22 -8.66 8.66 10.40
C PHE A 22 -7.26 8.05 10.19
N TRP A 23 -6.27 8.86 9.81
CA TRP A 23 -4.91 8.38 9.52
C TRP A 23 -4.19 7.85 10.75
N LEU A 24 -4.28 8.54 11.89
CA LEU A 24 -3.73 8.00 13.15
C LEU A 24 -4.38 6.66 13.52
N GLY A 25 -5.67 6.47 13.21
CA GLY A 25 -6.35 5.20 13.38
C GLY A 25 -5.80 4.09 12.48
N LEU A 26 -5.64 4.35 11.18
CA LEU A 26 -5.06 3.36 10.25
C LEU A 26 -3.62 3.01 10.60
N LEU A 27 -2.79 4.01 10.88
CA LEU A 27 -1.39 3.78 11.25
C LEU A 27 -1.28 3.02 12.58
N GLN A 28 -2.17 3.26 13.55
CA GLN A 28 -2.23 2.47 14.77
C GLN A 28 -2.53 0.99 14.45
N GLU A 29 -3.45 0.71 13.53
CA GLU A 29 -3.77 -0.66 13.10
C GLU A 29 -2.59 -1.33 12.37
N HIS A 30 -1.83 -0.58 11.57
CA HIS A 30 -0.58 -1.08 10.98
C HIS A 30 0.40 -1.59 12.03
N ALA A 31 0.58 -0.84 13.13
CA ALA A 31 1.49 -1.25 14.20
C ALA A 31 1.06 -2.59 14.80
N LEU A 32 -0.25 -2.79 14.99
CA LEU A 32 -0.81 -4.08 15.42
C LEU A 32 -0.59 -5.19 14.39
N PHE A 33 -0.85 -4.94 13.10
CA PHE A 33 -0.65 -5.95 12.05
C PHE A 33 0.81 -6.38 11.93
N ILE A 34 1.73 -5.40 11.98
CA ILE A 34 3.18 -5.65 12.01
C ILE A 34 3.55 -6.52 13.19
N LYS A 35 3.11 -6.15 14.40
CA LYS A 35 3.35 -6.93 15.61
C LYS A 35 2.89 -8.39 15.47
N LEU A 36 1.68 -8.61 14.95
CA LEU A 36 1.12 -9.95 14.75
C LEU A 36 1.83 -10.75 13.64
N GLY A 37 2.53 -10.05 12.74
CA GLY A 37 3.26 -10.63 11.63
C GLY A 37 4.71 -10.98 11.91
N LEU A 38 5.30 -10.44 12.98
CA LEU A 38 6.71 -10.65 13.30
C LEU A 38 6.97 -12.02 13.96
N PRO A 39 8.14 -12.66 13.70
CA PRO A 39 8.54 -13.87 14.41
C PRO A 39 8.67 -13.63 15.92
N CYS A 40 8.22 -14.59 16.74
CA CYS A 40 8.16 -14.44 18.19
C CYS A 40 9.52 -14.20 18.88
N ASP A 41 10.63 -14.60 18.23
CA ASP A 41 12.00 -14.39 18.73
C ASP A 41 12.52 -12.96 18.47
N LYS A 42 11.87 -12.18 17.60
CA LYS A 42 12.23 -10.79 17.29
C LYS A 42 11.59 -9.81 18.29
N THR A 43 11.89 -10.03 19.57
CA THR A 43 11.30 -9.29 20.68
C THR A 43 11.56 -7.78 20.63
N ASP A 44 12.69 -7.34 20.09
CA ASP A 44 13.00 -5.91 19.93
C ASP A 44 12.06 -5.23 18.94
N LEU A 45 11.90 -5.81 17.75
CA LEU A 45 10.97 -5.32 16.71
C LEU A 45 9.52 -5.37 17.20
N ILE A 46 9.13 -6.42 17.91
CA ILE A 46 7.79 -6.52 18.50
C ILE A 46 7.53 -5.39 19.50
N ARG A 47 8.50 -5.07 20.37
CA ARG A 47 8.40 -3.96 21.33
C ARG A 47 8.32 -2.61 20.64
N GLU A 48 9.03 -2.43 19.55
CA GLU A 48 8.97 -1.21 18.74
C GLU A 48 7.61 -1.04 18.05
N ALA A 49 7.04 -2.12 17.50
CA ALA A 49 5.67 -2.09 16.99
C ALA A 49 4.64 -1.73 18.08
N ASP A 50 4.79 -2.27 19.30
CA ASP A 50 3.94 -1.90 20.44
C ASP A 50 4.07 -0.42 20.82
N TYR A 51 5.29 0.12 20.82
CA TYR A 51 5.53 1.54 21.06
C TYR A 51 4.74 2.41 20.07
N PHE A 52 4.80 2.11 18.77
CA PHE A 52 4.04 2.86 17.76
C PHE A 52 2.52 2.72 17.95
N TYR A 53 2.03 1.53 18.30
CA TYR A 53 0.61 1.31 18.57
C TYR A 53 0.10 2.23 19.71
N ASP A 54 0.87 2.31 20.80
CA ASP A 54 0.52 3.11 21.97
C ASP A 54 0.61 4.61 21.68
N GLU A 55 1.70 5.08 21.05
CA GLU A 55 1.91 6.50 20.79
C GLU A 55 0.93 7.06 19.75
N LEU A 56 0.64 6.30 18.68
CA LEU A 56 -0.40 6.69 17.71
C LEU A 56 -1.78 6.74 18.37
N GLY A 57 -2.06 5.81 19.29
CA GLY A 57 -3.28 5.82 20.11
C GLY A 57 -3.39 7.07 20.99
N LYS A 58 -2.30 7.48 21.64
CA LYS A 58 -2.23 8.71 22.45
C LYS A 58 -2.48 9.95 21.59
N LEU A 59 -1.85 10.05 20.42
CA LEU A 59 -2.09 11.15 19.47
C LEU A 59 -3.55 11.20 19.01
N LYS A 60 -4.12 10.05 18.61
CA LYS A 60 -5.53 9.95 18.20
C LYS A 60 -6.48 10.42 19.30
N ALA A 61 -6.23 10.04 20.55
CA ALA A 61 -7.03 10.47 21.70
C ALA A 61 -6.92 11.97 22.01
N ARG A 62 -5.85 12.64 21.57
CA ARG A 62 -5.66 14.09 21.70
C ARG A 62 -6.47 14.87 20.67
N VAL A 63 -6.69 14.34 19.46
CA VAL A 63 -7.37 15.04 18.36
C VAL A 63 -8.70 15.67 18.78
N GLY A 64 -9.57 14.93 19.49
CA GLY A 64 -10.87 15.43 19.94
C GLY A 64 -10.85 16.35 21.18
N LYS A 65 -9.68 16.62 21.76
CA LYS A 65 -9.50 17.40 23.00
C LYS A 65 -8.75 18.71 22.76
N VAL A 66 -8.20 18.89 21.56
CA VAL A 66 -7.32 19.99 21.20
C VAL A 66 -8.14 21.06 20.50
N GLY A 67 -8.11 22.29 21.02
CA GLY A 67 -8.65 23.46 20.30
C GLY A 67 -7.66 24.00 19.27
N ASP A 68 -8.12 24.85 18.35
CA ASP A 68 -7.37 25.32 17.16
C ASP A 68 -5.93 25.77 17.44
N LYS A 69 -5.71 26.51 18.55
CA LYS A 69 -4.38 27.03 18.93
C LYS A 69 -3.33 25.95 19.22
N LYS A 70 -3.76 24.73 19.54
CA LYS A 70 -2.88 23.59 19.85
C LYS A 70 -2.90 22.53 18.74
N PHE A 71 -3.66 22.75 17.66
CA PHE A 71 -3.77 21.81 16.55
C PHE A 71 -2.49 21.74 15.72
N ALA A 72 -1.85 22.88 15.45
CA ALA A 72 -0.56 22.93 14.76
C ALA A 72 0.52 22.07 15.46
N ALA A 73 0.68 22.24 16.78
CA ALA A 73 1.61 21.43 17.56
C ALA A 73 1.25 19.92 17.56
N LEU A 74 -0.04 19.58 17.50
CA LEU A 74 -0.46 18.18 17.33
C LEU A 74 -0.08 17.62 15.95
N LEU A 75 -0.13 18.45 14.90
CA LEU A 75 0.34 18.06 13.58
C LEU A 75 1.85 17.86 13.54
N ASP A 76 2.62 18.69 14.27
CA ASP A 76 4.07 18.51 14.43
C ASP A 76 4.39 17.18 15.12
N ASP A 77 3.75 16.91 16.26
CA ASP A 77 3.93 15.65 16.99
C ASP A 77 3.55 14.43 16.14
N ALA A 78 2.46 14.53 15.38
CA ALA A 78 2.01 13.46 14.50
C ALA A 78 2.98 13.23 13.35
N ALA A 79 3.42 14.29 12.66
CA ALA A 79 4.39 14.18 11.58
C ALA A 79 5.69 13.53 12.05
N TYR A 80 6.20 13.95 13.22
CA TYR A 80 7.39 13.37 13.81
C TYR A 80 7.24 11.88 14.09
N LEU A 81 6.19 11.46 14.79
CA LEU A 81 5.99 10.04 15.11
C LEU A 81 5.78 9.19 13.84
N ILE A 82 5.06 9.71 12.86
CA ILE A 82 4.78 9.00 11.60
C ILE A 82 6.05 8.85 10.77
N ALA A 83 6.95 9.84 10.77
CA ALA A 83 8.26 9.72 10.12
C ALA A 83 9.10 8.61 10.75
N GLN A 84 9.14 8.52 12.09
CA GLN A 84 9.80 7.41 12.78
C GLN A 84 9.16 6.07 12.43
N PHE A 85 7.82 6.01 12.35
CA PHE A 85 7.12 4.77 12.00
C PHE A 85 7.33 4.37 10.53
N HIS A 86 7.44 5.35 9.63
CA HIS A 86 7.82 5.15 8.24
C HIS A 86 9.21 4.53 8.14
N HIS A 87 10.21 5.08 8.84
CA HIS A 87 11.56 4.49 8.91
C HIS A 87 11.55 3.08 9.46
N TYR A 88 10.81 2.82 10.54
CA TYR A 88 10.65 1.48 11.09
C TYR A 88 10.09 0.49 10.06
N LYS A 89 9.06 0.87 9.29
CA LYS A 89 8.51 0.03 8.22
C LYS A 89 9.53 -0.26 7.12
N HIS A 90 10.29 0.74 6.68
CA HIS A 90 11.37 0.55 5.71
C HIS A 90 12.48 -0.36 6.25
N HIS A 91 12.83 -0.22 7.52
CA HIS A 91 13.78 -1.12 8.18
C HIS A 91 13.28 -2.57 8.15
N LEU A 92 12.00 -2.82 8.45
CA LEU A 92 11.40 -4.15 8.35
C LEU A 92 11.43 -4.69 6.91
N VAL A 93 11.15 -3.85 5.91
CA VAL A 93 11.28 -4.23 4.49
C VAL A 93 12.70 -4.68 4.21
N HIS A 94 13.70 -3.86 4.57
CA HIS A 94 15.13 -4.18 4.38
C HIS A 94 15.49 -5.52 5.04
N LEU A 95 15.13 -5.72 6.30
CA LEU A 95 15.40 -6.97 7.01
C LEU A 95 14.73 -8.17 6.31
N ALA A 96 13.50 -8.02 5.80
CA ALA A 96 12.77 -9.09 5.15
C ALA A 96 13.36 -9.45 3.77
N VAL A 97 13.68 -8.46 2.92
CA VAL A 97 14.26 -8.70 1.59
C VAL A 97 15.72 -9.15 1.65
N SER A 98 16.44 -8.83 2.74
CA SER A 98 17.77 -9.36 3.02
C SER A 98 17.76 -10.68 3.81
N CYS A 99 16.60 -11.35 3.94
CA CYS A 99 16.44 -12.62 4.64
C CYS A 99 16.92 -12.62 6.11
N ARG A 100 16.95 -11.46 6.78
CA ARG A 100 17.34 -11.31 8.19
C ARG A 100 16.17 -11.58 9.14
N ILE A 101 14.93 -11.44 8.64
CA ILE A 101 13.69 -11.86 9.30
C ILE A 101 12.79 -12.59 8.29
N VAL A 102 11.89 -13.46 8.77
CA VAL A 102 10.88 -14.13 7.94
C VAL A 102 9.49 -13.88 8.55
N PRO A 103 8.91 -12.69 8.33
CA PRO A 103 7.62 -12.34 8.89
C PRO A 103 6.49 -13.08 8.18
N ASN A 104 5.37 -13.30 8.87
CA ASN A 104 4.09 -13.72 8.29
C ASN A 104 3.36 -12.53 7.62
N LEU A 105 4.13 -11.60 7.05
CA LEU A 105 3.69 -10.48 6.23
C LEU A 105 4.60 -10.47 5.00
N PRO A 106 4.07 -10.59 3.78
CA PRO A 106 4.88 -10.44 2.59
C PRO A 106 5.63 -9.10 2.60
N PRO A 107 6.87 -8.99 2.11
CA PRO A 107 7.58 -7.72 2.04
C PRO A 107 6.79 -6.61 1.34
N LEU A 108 6.00 -6.96 0.32
CA LEU A 108 5.07 -6.04 -0.35
C LEU A 108 4.03 -5.42 0.60
N MET A 109 3.56 -6.15 1.61
CA MET A 109 2.65 -5.61 2.62
C MET A 109 3.35 -4.58 3.53
N LEU A 110 4.61 -4.82 3.90
CA LEU A 110 5.41 -3.88 4.69
C LEU A 110 5.70 -2.60 3.89
N GLU A 111 6.08 -2.74 2.63
CA GLU A 111 6.33 -1.61 1.71
C GLU A 111 5.04 -0.84 1.38
N HIS A 112 3.91 -1.53 1.22
CA HIS A 112 2.59 -0.91 1.07
C HIS A 112 2.24 -0.02 2.28
N MET A 113 2.34 -0.57 3.49
CA MET A 113 2.11 0.22 4.71
C MET A 113 3.10 1.39 4.83
N ALA A 114 4.34 1.26 4.31
CA ALA A 114 5.32 2.34 4.30
C ALA A 114 4.88 3.47 3.37
N ARG A 115 4.50 3.15 2.12
CA ARG A 115 3.94 4.12 1.15
C ARG A 115 2.76 4.90 1.71
N GLU A 116 1.88 4.26 2.47
CA GLU A 116 0.76 4.95 3.11
C GLU A 116 1.21 5.91 4.21
N ALA A 117 2.23 5.57 5.00
CA ALA A 117 2.79 6.49 5.97
C ALA A 117 3.46 7.70 5.29
N GLU A 118 4.16 7.48 4.19
CA GLU A 118 4.74 8.55 3.37
C GLU A 118 3.65 9.48 2.80
N TYR A 119 2.56 8.91 2.28
CA TYR A 119 1.39 9.66 1.83
C TYR A 119 0.82 10.54 2.95
N VAL A 120 0.70 10.01 4.17
CA VAL A 120 0.24 10.78 5.32
C VAL A 120 1.19 11.93 5.66
N LEU A 121 2.51 11.74 5.61
CA LEU A 121 3.47 12.82 5.84
C LEU A 121 3.29 13.97 4.84
N ARG A 122 3.12 13.65 3.54
CA ARG A 122 2.84 14.65 2.50
C ARG A 122 1.51 15.36 2.75
N LEU A 123 0.49 14.63 3.22
CA LEU A 123 -0.79 15.22 3.61
C LEU A 123 -0.62 16.17 4.80
N LEU A 124 0.12 15.77 5.85
CA LEU A 124 0.40 16.55 7.05
C LEU A 124 1.15 17.85 6.74
N ALA A 125 2.15 17.81 5.86
CA ALA A 125 2.88 18.99 5.41
C ALA A 125 1.93 20.01 4.76
N LYS A 126 1.05 19.55 3.87
CA LYS A 126 0.03 20.40 3.24
C LYS A 126 -0.96 20.99 4.27
N MET A 127 -1.26 20.28 5.36
CA MET A 127 -2.11 20.83 6.44
C MET A 127 -1.48 22.06 7.10
N LYS A 128 -0.15 22.07 7.26
CA LYS A 128 0.58 23.16 7.91
C LYS A 128 0.63 24.41 7.03
N ASP A 129 0.84 24.23 5.73
CA ASP A 129 0.97 25.33 4.76
C ASP A 129 -0.36 26.01 4.42
N GLY A 130 -1.50 25.45 4.86
CA GLY A 130 -2.83 25.96 4.51
C GLY A 130 -3.18 25.84 3.03
N LYS A 131 -2.37 25.12 2.25
CA LYS A 131 -2.60 24.85 0.83
C LYS A 131 -3.70 23.78 0.70
N PRO A 132 -4.61 23.91 -0.29
CA PRO A 132 -5.57 22.85 -0.57
C PRO A 132 -4.81 21.54 -0.84
N ALA A 133 -5.29 20.43 -0.27
CA ALA A 133 -4.53 19.18 -0.24
C ALA A 133 -4.13 18.64 -1.62
N LEU A 134 -4.77 19.09 -2.71
CA LEU A 134 -4.66 18.48 -4.03
C LEU A 134 -4.68 19.53 -5.15
N GLU A 135 -3.51 20.00 -5.57
CA GLU A 135 -3.33 20.72 -6.84
C GLU A 135 -3.58 19.81 -8.05
N GLN A 136 -3.72 20.38 -9.25
CA GLN A 136 -4.18 19.66 -10.44
C GLN A 136 -3.22 18.57 -10.93
N MET A 137 -1.89 18.76 -10.82
CA MET A 137 -0.87 17.73 -11.03
C MET A 137 -0.88 16.65 -9.93
N ALA A 138 -1.40 16.97 -8.74
CA ALA A 138 -1.62 15.97 -7.69
C ALA A 138 -2.70 14.95 -8.10
N LYS A 139 -3.66 15.30 -8.99
CA LYS A 139 -4.77 14.40 -9.36
C LYS A 139 -4.32 13.06 -9.94
N THR A 140 -3.34 13.07 -10.85
CA THR A 140 -2.84 11.85 -11.50
C THR A 140 -1.94 11.05 -10.58
N ARG A 141 -1.12 11.71 -9.75
CA ARG A 141 -0.28 11.07 -8.72
C ARG A 141 -1.13 10.40 -7.63
N GLU A 142 -2.17 11.06 -7.15
CA GLU A 142 -3.15 10.47 -6.22
C GLU A 142 -3.83 9.24 -6.83
N MET A 143 -4.32 9.37 -8.07
CA MET A 143 -4.96 8.27 -8.78
C MET A 143 -4.03 7.04 -8.86
N LEU A 144 -2.76 7.27 -9.21
CA LEU A 144 -1.76 6.22 -9.33
C LEU A 144 -1.51 5.52 -7.98
N LEU A 145 -1.31 6.28 -6.91
CA LEU A 145 -1.10 5.76 -5.56
C LEU A 145 -2.28 4.88 -5.12
N TRP A 146 -3.50 5.42 -5.20
CA TRP A 146 -4.67 4.74 -4.68
C TRP A 146 -5.10 3.52 -5.49
N ILE A 147 -4.94 3.54 -6.82
CA ILE A 147 -5.16 2.34 -7.64
C ILE A 147 -4.15 1.26 -7.25
N ARG A 148 -2.88 1.61 -7.03
CA ARG A 148 -1.86 0.65 -6.56
C ARG A 148 -2.22 0.07 -5.19
N ILE A 149 -2.64 0.91 -4.25
CA ILE A 149 -3.13 0.46 -2.92
C ILE A 149 -4.31 -0.51 -3.09
N MET A 150 -5.27 -0.21 -3.97
CA MET A 150 -6.39 -1.12 -4.23
C MET A 150 -5.95 -2.44 -4.88
N ALA A 151 -4.97 -2.42 -5.79
CA ALA A 151 -4.38 -3.61 -6.38
C ALA A 151 -3.70 -4.47 -5.29
N ASP A 152 -2.82 -3.88 -4.49
CA ASP A 152 -2.11 -4.56 -3.39
C ASP A 152 -3.08 -5.30 -2.45
N HIS A 153 -4.19 -4.65 -2.10
CA HIS A 153 -5.24 -5.25 -1.27
C HIS A 153 -5.82 -6.54 -1.84
N THR A 154 -5.98 -6.64 -3.16
CA THR A 154 -6.48 -7.87 -3.79
C THR A 154 -5.50 -9.01 -3.60
N TYR A 155 -4.20 -8.77 -3.77
CA TYR A 155 -3.17 -9.78 -3.52
C TYR A 155 -3.14 -10.21 -2.05
N PHE A 156 -3.28 -9.26 -1.13
CA PHE A 156 -3.26 -9.54 0.30
C PHE A 156 -4.45 -10.35 0.78
N ILE A 157 -5.64 -10.08 0.23
CA ILE A 157 -6.84 -10.88 0.49
C ILE A 157 -6.64 -12.27 -0.10
N ARG A 158 -6.29 -12.36 -1.39
CA ARG A 158 -6.10 -13.65 -2.09
C ARG A 158 -5.09 -14.55 -1.41
N GLY A 159 -3.93 -14.01 -1.01
CA GLY A 159 -2.85 -14.76 -0.36
C GLY A 159 -3.16 -15.22 1.07
N ARG A 160 -4.27 -14.77 1.66
CA ARG A 160 -4.70 -15.12 3.02
C ARG A 160 -6.02 -15.88 3.09
N LEU A 161 -6.69 -16.08 1.95
CA LEU A 161 -7.80 -17.03 1.84
C LEU A 161 -7.26 -18.45 1.96
N ASP A 162 -8.03 -19.33 2.58
CA ASP A 162 -7.71 -20.76 2.55
C ASP A 162 -7.85 -21.30 1.11
N PRO A 163 -6.96 -22.19 0.65
CA PRO A 163 -7.03 -22.78 -0.70
C PRO A 163 -8.35 -23.50 -1.01
N SER A 164 -9.16 -23.87 0.00
CA SER A 164 -10.50 -24.43 -0.20
C SER A 164 -11.53 -23.40 -0.68
N GLU A 165 -11.30 -22.10 -0.47
CA GLU A 165 -12.19 -20.99 -0.89
C GLU A 165 -12.05 -20.65 -2.39
N ARG A 166 -12.05 -21.68 -3.24
CA ARG A 166 -11.69 -21.59 -4.67
C ARG A 166 -12.47 -20.53 -5.45
N ILE A 167 -13.78 -20.42 -5.20
CA ILE A 167 -14.66 -19.44 -5.86
C ILE A 167 -14.32 -18.01 -5.40
N MET A 168 -14.05 -17.84 -4.10
CA MET A 168 -13.64 -16.55 -3.55
C MET A 168 -12.28 -16.13 -4.11
N MET A 169 -11.31 -17.06 -4.18
CA MET A 169 -10.00 -16.80 -4.78
C MET A 169 -10.12 -16.35 -6.23
N GLY A 170 -10.94 -17.04 -7.04
CA GLY A 170 -11.20 -16.62 -8.42
C GLY A 170 -11.84 -15.23 -8.52
N THR A 171 -12.73 -14.89 -7.59
CA THR A 171 -13.35 -13.55 -7.53
C THR A 171 -12.30 -12.46 -7.21
N VAL A 172 -11.39 -12.71 -6.27
CA VAL A 172 -10.33 -11.75 -5.93
C VAL A 172 -9.33 -11.59 -7.08
N GLU A 173 -9.05 -12.68 -7.81
CA GLU A 173 -8.18 -12.67 -9.00
C GLU A 173 -8.75 -11.79 -10.13
N GLU A 174 -10.07 -11.78 -10.32
CA GLU A 174 -10.70 -10.86 -11.28
C GLU A 174 -10.49 -9.38 -10.87
N PHE A 175 -10.57 -9.08 -9.57
CA PHE A 175 -10.27 -7.73 -9.08
C PHE A 175 -8.79 -7.38 -9.23
N SER A 176 -7.86 -8.30 -8.97
CA SER A 176 -6.43 -8.02 -9.11
C SER A 176 -6.08 -7.64 -10.55
N GLN A 177 -6.56 -8.43 -11.51
CA GLN A 177 -6.34 -8.17 -12.94
C GLN A 177 -6.91 -6.82 -13.37
N GLU A 178 -8.13 -6.50 -12.93
CA GLU A 178 -8.75 -5.21 -13.26
C GLU A 178 -7.97 -4.03 -12.67
N PHE A 179 -7.53 -4.10 -11.42
CA PHE A 179 -6.78 -3.01 -10.80
C PHE A 179 -5.36 -2.87 -11.39
N ASP A 180 -4.74 -3.96 -11.86
CA ASP A 180 -3.48 -3.90 -12.61
C ASP A 180 -3.65 -3.18 -13.95
N GLU A 181 -4.72 -3.50 -14.70
CA GLU A 181 -5.04 -2.80 -15.95
C GLU A 181 -5.33 -1.31 -15.71
N LEU A 182 -6.11 -0.99 -14.67
CA LEU A 182 -6.37 0.40 -14.29
C LEU A 182 -5.10 1.13 -13.87
N TYR A 183 -4.16 0.45 -13.20
CA TYR A 183 -2.89 1.05 -12.80
C TYR A 183 -2.02 1.41 -14.00
N LEU A 184 -1.92 0.51 -14.97
CA LEU A 184 -1.21 0.76 -16.23
C LEU A 184 -1.84 1.93 -17.00
N GLN A 185 -3.18 1.95 -17.11
CA GLN A 185 -3.89 3.08 -17.71
C GLN A 185 -3.64 4.39 -16.96
N ALA A 186 -3.66 4.38 -15.63
CA ALA A 186 -3.39 5.56 -14.81
C ALA A 186 -1.99 6.13 -15.07
N ARG A 187 -0.98 5.25 -15.19
CA ARG A 187 0.39 5.63 -15.51
C ARG A 187 0.48 6.30 -16.89
N ASP A 188 -0.17 5.72 -17.89
CA ASP A 188 -0.17 6.28 -19.24
C ASP A 188 -0.90 7.64 -19.28
N PHE A 189 -2.03 7.77 -18.58
CA PHE A 189 -2.70 9.07 -18.40
C PHE A 189 -1.84 10.09 -17.67
N ALA A 190 -1.07 9.69 -16.65
CA ALA A 190 -0.16 10.60 -15.96
C ALA A 190 0.88 11.22 -16.91
N GLY A 191 1.45 10.41 -17.81
CA GLY A 191 2.34 10.89 -18.87
C GLY A 191 1.64 11.82 -19.85
N LEU A 192 0.44 11.46 -20.32
CA LEU A 192 -0.34 12.30 -21.25
C LEU A 192 -0.71 13.67 -20.65
N TYR A 193 -0.98 13.75 -19.34
CA TYR A 193 -1.28 15.02 -18.65
C TYR A 193 -0.08 15.94 -18.53
N HIS A 194 1.11 15.38 -18.28
CA HIS A 194 2.34 16.15 -18.15
C HIS A 194 2.60 16.98 -19.42
N HIS A 195 2.50 16.37 -20.60
CA HIS A 195 2.71 17.08 -21.87
C HIS A 195 1.59 18.09 -22.23
N HIS A 196 0.37 17.89 -21.75
CA HIS A 196 -0.73 18.84 -21.98
C HIS A 196 -0.51 20.18 -21.26
N HIS A 197 0.15 20.18 -20.10
CA HIS A 197 0.43 21.41 -19.34
C HIS A 197 1.62 22.21 -19.89
N HIS A 198 2.69 21.55 -20.38
CA HIS A 198 3.89 22.25 -20.87
C HIS A 198 3.65 23.10 -22.13
N HIS A 199 2.69 22.74 -23.00
CA HIS A 199 2.39 23.54 -24.20
C HIS A 199 1.68 24.88 -23.92
N HIS A 200 1.09 25.07 -22.73
CA HIS A 200 0.44 26.33 -22.37
C HIS A 200 1.44 27.45 -22.03
N HIS A 201 2.66 27.10 -21.59
CA HIS A 201 3.66 28.09 -21.15
C HIS A 201 4.64 28.51 -22.27
N ALA A 202 4.89 27.66 -23.28
CA ALA A 202 5.89 27.93 -24.32
C ALA A 202 5.41 28.87 -25.46
N HIS A 203 4.11 28.99 -25.68
CA HIS A 203 3.56 29.79 -26.78
C HIS A 203 2.70 30.92 -26.24
N GLY A 204 3.33 32.03 -25.87
CA GLY A 204 2.65 33.26 -25.46
C GLY A 204 1.55 33.64 -26.45
N ASN A 205 0.29 33.48 -26.02
CA ASN A 205 -1.01 33.94 -26.54
C ASN A 205 -1.24 34.13 -28.07
N LYS A 206 -0.38 33.62 -28.95
CA LYS A 206 -0.39 33.90 -30.40
C LYS A 206 -0.34 32.63 -31.25
N GLY A 207 -0.81 31.52 -30.70
CA GLY A 207 -0.98 30.24 -31.40
C GLY A 207 -2.24 29.53 -30.95
N ALA A 208 -3.36 30.26 -30.83
CA ALA A 208 -4.66 29.69 -30.50
C ALA A 208 -5.25 28.90 -31.68
N HIS A 209 -4.58 27.83 -32.10
CA HIS A 209 -5.15 26.84 -33.00
C HIS A 209 -5.82 25.72 -32.19
N ALA A 210 -7.13 25.92 -31.97
CA ALA A 210 -8.16 24.89 -32.16
C ALA A 210 -8.23 23.65 -31.24
N TYR A 211 -7.74 23.71 -29.99
CA TYR A 211 -8.24 22.81 -28.93
C TYR A 211 -8.52 23.60 -27.64
N ARG A 212 -9.41 24.59 -27.74
CA ARG A 212 -10.01 25.24 -26.55
C ARG A 212 -11.07 24.29 -25.98
N HIS A 213 -10.65 23.26 -25.26
CA HIS A 213 -11.54 22.60 -24.30
C HIS A 213 -11.53 23.44 -23.02
N ASP A 214 -12.63 24.14 -22.81
CA ASP A 214 -12.90 25.12 -21.74
C ASP A 214 -12.98 24.51 -20.33
N HIS A 215 -12.47 23.30 -20.11
CA HIS A 215 -12.65 22.56 -18.87
C HIS A 215 -11.33 21.86 -18.53
N GLY A 216 -10.74 22.18 -17.37
CA GLY A 216 -9.39 21.78 -16.93
C GLY A 216 -9.13 20.27 -16.76
N ILE A 217 -9.88 19.39 -17.41
CA ILE A 217 -9.71 17.94 -17.39
C ILE A 217 -9.92 17.39 -18.80
N MET A 218 -8.94 16.62 -19.32
CA MET A 218 -9.05 15.89 -20.58
C MET A 218 -10.30 14.99 -20.55
N PRO A 219 -11.23 15.05 -21.53
CA PRO A 219 -12.47 14.26 -21.49
C PRO A 219 -12.25 12.75 -21.34
N ALA A 220 -11.20 12.19 -21.97
CA ALA A 220 -10.83 10.79 -21.84
C ALA A 220 -10.45 10.41 -20.39
N TYR A 221 -9.81 11.32 -19.66
CA TYR A 221 -9.50 11.13 -18.25
C TYR A 221 -10.73 11.28 -17.35
N GLY A 222 -11.62 12.22 -17.70
CA GLY A 222 -12.92 12.32 -17.03
C GLY A 222 -13.74 11.01 -17.13
N ARG A 223 -13.64 10.28 -18.26
CA ARG A 223 -14.16 8.92 -18.37
C ARG A 223 -13.38 7.95 -17.49
N PHE A 224 -12.05 7.96 -17.55
CA PHE A 224 -11.19 7.07 -16.76
C PHE A 224 -11.46 7.16 -15.24
N ILE A 225 -11.65 8.37 -14.68
CA ILE A 225 -12.05 8.55 -13.28
C ILE A 225 -13.35 7.78 -12.95
N LYS A 226 -14.32 7.77 -13.88
CA LYS A 226 -15.58 7.04 -13.70
C LYS A 226 -15.38 5.52 -13.77
N ASP A 227 -14.50 5.06 -14.64
CA ASP A 227 -14.14 3.64 -14.76
C ASP A 227 -13.49 3.15 -13.44
N VAL A 228 -12.50 3.89 -12.92
CA VAL A 228 -11.84 3.60 -11.63
C VAL A 228 -12.84 3.65 -10.47
N ARG A 229 -13.74 4.64 -10.46
CA ARG A 229 -14.79 4.74 -9.43
C ARG A 229 -15.72 3.54 -9.45
N ALA A 230 -16.14 3.08 -10.62
CA ALA A 230 -17.00 1.91 -10.75
C ALA A 230 -16.31 0.64 -10.22
N ALA A 231 -15.02 0.44 -10.55
CA ALA A 231 -14.23 -0.67 -10.02
C ALA A 231 -14.04 -0.59 -8.51
N THR A 232 -13.73 0.60 -7.98
CA THR A 232 -13.53 0.83 -6.55
C THR A 232 -14.80 0.60 -5.74
N VAL A 233 -15.99 0.97 -6.26
CA VAL A 233 -17.28 0.65 -5.60
C VAL A 233 -17.45 -0.86 -5.47
N ARG A 234 -17.20 -1.62 -6.54
CA ARG A 234 -17.29 -3.08 -6.53
C ARG A 234 -16.30 -3.70 -5.55
N LEU A 235 -15.04 -3.26 -5.56
CA LEU A 235 -14.03 -3.76 -4.63
C LEU A 235 -14.37 -3.41 -3.17
N ARG A 236 -14.86 -2.20 -2.90
CA ARG A 236 -15.32 -1.78 -1.56
C ARG A 236 -16.46 -2.68 -1.07
N ASP A 237 -17.46 -2.92 -1.92
CA ASP A 237 -18.60 -3.78 -1.58
C ASP A 237 -18.17 -5.22 -1.33
N PHE A 238 -17.22 -5.72 -2.13
CA PHE A 238 -16.57 -7.00 -1.93
C PHE A 238 -15.83 -7.07 -0.58
N LYS A 239 -14.97 -6.09 -0.28
CA LYS A 239 -14.26 -5.99 1.03
C LYS A 239 -15.24 -5.95 2.20
N LYS A 240 -16.38 -5.26 2.05
CA LYS A 240 -17.47 -5.24 3.05
C LYS A 240 -18.15 -6.60 3.21
N ALA A 241 -18.26 -7.40 2.15
CA ALA A 241 -18.80 -8.75 2.21
C ALA A 241 -17.79 -9.70 2.89
N VAL A 242 -16.52 -9.65 2.51
CA VAL A 242 -15.42 -10.40 3.14
C VAL A 242 -15.37 -10.13 4.64
N HIS A 243 -15.39 -8.86 5.06
CA HIS A 243 -15.43 -8.48 6.48
C HIS A 243 -16.56 -9.17 7.23
N ARG A 244 -17.80 -9.10 6.71
CA ARG A 244 -18.96 -9.74 7.34
C ARG A 244 -18.84 -11.26 7.40
N LEU A 245 -18.34 -11.90 6.34
CA LEU A 245 -18.15 -13.34 6.32
C LEU A 245 -17.11 -13.78 7.36
N ILE A 246 -16.05 -13.00 7.57
CA ILE A 246 -15.05 -13.26 8.62
C ILE A 246 -15.68 -13.08 10.02
N GLU A 247 -16.40 -11.98 10.26
CA GLU A 247 -17.10 -11.75 11.55
C GLU A 247 -18.11 -12.86 11.87
N GLU A 248 -18.80 -13.37 10.86
CA GLU A 248 -19.79 -14.44 11.00
C GLU A 248 -19.18 -15.85 10.97
N CYS A 249 -17.86 -16.00 10.89
CA CYS A 249 -17.14 -17.27 10.76
C CYS A 249 -17.62 -18.13 9.55
N LYS A 250 -17.95 -17.47 8.43
CA LYS A 250 -18.44 -18.06 7.17
C LYS A 250 -17.42 -18.06 6.04
N LEU A 251 -16.19 -17.62 6.30
CA LEU A 251 -15.09 -17.62 5.34
C LEU A 251 -13.84 -18.19 6.01
N VAL A 252 -13.25 -19.22 5.41
CA VAL A 252 -12.02 -19.83 5.91
C VAL A 252 -10.82 -19.02 5.40
N SER A 253 -10.11 -18.38 6.31
CA SER A 253 -8.96 -17.54 5.98
C SER A 253 -8.08 -17.30 7.21
N ILE A 254 -6.89 -16.76 6.99
CA ILE A 254 -6.03 -16.20 8.05
C ILE A 254 -6.15 -14.67 8.14
N ILE A 255 -7.24 -14.09 7.61
CA ILE A 255 -7.48 -12.64 7.59
C ILE A 255 -8.18 -12.23 8.91
N PRO A 256 -7.56 -11.38 9.75
CA PRO A 256 -8.26 -10.81 10.89
C PRO A 256 -9.44 -9.94 10.45
N ALA A 257 -10.56 -9.97 11.16
CA ALA A 257 -11.71 -9.11 10.85
C ALA A 257 -11.31 -7.62 10.79
N LEU A 258 -10.44 -7.17 11.71
CA LEU A 258 -9.91 -5.81 11.72
C LEU A 258 -9.16 -5.45 10.43
N LEU A 259 -8.37 -6.37 9.86
CA LEU A 259 -7.68 -6.15 8.59
C LEU A 259 -8.68 -6.04 7.42
N ALA A 260 -9.73 -6.86 7.42
CA ALA A 260 -10.78 -6.77 6.40
C ALA A 260 -11.58 -5.45 6.46
N ASP A 261 -11.84 -4.92 7.66
CA ASP A 261 -12.44 -3.59 7.81
C ASP A 261 -11.47 -2.45 7.46
N HIS A 262 -10.20 -2.59 7.80
CA HIS A 262 -9.13 -1.63 7.50
C HIS A 262 -9.04 -1.34 6.00
N VAL A 263 -8.81 -2.37 5.18
CA VAL A 263 -8.71 -2.21 3.72
C VAL A 263 -10.03 -1.75 3.08
N ARG A 264 -11.17 -2.01 3.74
CA ARG A 264 -12.49 -1.50 3.33
C ARG A 264 -12.61 0.00 3.59
N ARG A 265 -12.12 0.50 4.73
CA ARG A 265 -12.12 1.94 5.07
C ARG A 265 -11.23 2.74 4.14
N GLU A 266 -10.09 2.20 3.71
CA GLU A 266 -9.26 2.81 2.66
C GLU A 266 -9.97 2.87 1.32
N ALA A 267 -10.72 1.82 0.94
CA ALA A 267 -11.51 1.87 -0.28
C ALA A 267 -12.64 2.93 -0.20
N ASP A 268 -13.29 3.10 0.96
CA ASP A 268 -14.23 4.20 1.17
C ASP A 268 -13.53 5.58 1.09
N HIS A 269 -12.32 5.69 1.62
CA HIS A 269 -11.52 6.92 1.55
C HIS A 269 -11.15 7.25 0.10
N PHE A 270 -10.71 6.27 -0.70
CA PHE A 270 -10.44 6.46 -2.11
C PHE A 270 -11.69 6.91 -2.89
N LEU A 271 -12.86 6.34 -2.59
CA LEU A 271 -14.12 6.80 -3.20
C LEU A 271 -14.46 8.25 -2.87
N MET A 272 -14.11 8.73 -1.67
CA MET A 272 -14.23 10.14 -1.32
C MET A 272 -13.30 11.00 -2.19
N ILE A 273 -12.03 10.59 -2.36
CA ILE A 273 -11.06 11.26 -3.23
C ILE A 273 -11.56 11.35 -4.67
N LEU A 274 -12.02 10.23 -5.24
CA LEU A 274 -12.57 10.19 -6.60
C LEU A 274 -13.78 11.10 -6.78
N ALA A 275 -14.65 11.19 -5.76
CA ALA A 275 -15.80 12.09 -5.80
C ALA A 275 -15.40 13.58 -5.79
N MET A 276 -14.31 13.94 -5.12
CA MET A 276 -13.78 15.31 -5.13
C MET A 276 -13.11 15.65 -6.46
N MET A 277 -12.39 14.69 -7.06
CA MET A 277 -11.80 14.82 -8.39
C MET A 277 -12.88 15.05 -9.47
N ASP A 278 -13.97 14.29 -9.44
CA ASP A 278 -15.06 14.36 -10.44
C ASP A 278 -15.86 15.69 -10.35
N LYS A 279 -16.00 16.28 -9.15
CA LYS A 279 -16.77 17.51 -8.95
C LYS A 279 -15.99 18.80 -9.20
N GLY A 280 -14.73 18.74 -9.63
CA GLY A 280 -13.88 19.92 -9.79
C GLY A 280 -13.62 20.68 -8.47
N MET A 281 -13.92 20.07 -7.33
CA MET A 281 -13.83 20.69 -6.00
C MET A 281 -12.38 20.88 -5.53
N MET A 282 -11.42 20.50 -6.37
CA MET A 282 -9.98 20.67 -6.13
C MET A 282 -9.38 21.82 -6.95
N GLU A 283 -10.19 22.57 -7.70
CA GLU A 283 -9.73 23.67 -8.56
C GLU A 283 -9.87 25.06 -7.91
N LYS A 284 -10.48 25.16 -6.72
CA LYS A 284 -10.72 26.46 -6.04
C LYS A 284 -9.52 26.99 -5.24
N GLY A 285 -8.31 26.76 -5.72
CA GLY A 285 -7.06 27.30 -5.17
C GLY A 285 -6.17 27.82 -6.29
N GLY A 286 -6.64 28.85 -7.02
CA GLY A 286 -5.82 29.51 -8.02
C GLY A 286 -4.73 30.34 -7.34
N MET A 287 -3.52 29.79 -7.27
CA MET A 287 -2.28 30.52 -7.09
C MET A 287 -1.33 30.01 -8.18
N GLU A 288 -0.77 30.92 -8.97
CA GLU A 288 0.24 30.58 -9.98
C GLU A 288 1.44 29.92 -9.28
N CYS A 289 1.86 28.75 -9.78
CA CYS A 289 3.10 28.12 -9.35
C CYS A 289 4.28 29.05 -9.67
N PRO A 290 5.24 29.24 -8.74
CA PRO A 290 6.55 29.74 -9.10
C PRO A 290 7.18 28.80 -10.16
N PRO A 291 8.07 29.28 -11.03
CA PRO A 291 8.78 28.40 -11.96
C PRO A 291 9.60 27.38 -11.16
N ASP A 292 9.33 26.09 -11.38
CA ASP A 292 10.07 24.98 -10.78
C ASP A 292 11.54 25.04 -11.25
N GLU A 293 12.46 25.04 -10.28
CA GLU A 293 13.85 24.63 -10.54
C GLU A 293 13.84 23.14 -10.85
N GLU A 294 14.59 22.76 -11.90
CA GLU A 294 14.56 21.45 -12.54
C GLU A 294 14.92 20.30 -11.57
N GLU A 295 13.93 19.56 -11.06
CA GLU A 295 14.19 18.19 -10.59
C GLU A 295 14.30 17.26 -11.80
N ALA A 296 15.55 16.96 -12.14
CA ALA A 296 15.92 16.05 -13.21
C ALA A 296 15.37 14.63 -12.97
N VAL A 297 14.66 14.14 -13.96
CA VAL A 297 14.41 12.71 -14.16
C VAL A 297 15.76 12.03 -14.42
N PHE A 298 16.16 11.15 -13.52
CA PHE A 298 17.43 10.42 -13.53
C PHE A 298 17.56 9.54 -14.79
N CYS A 299 18.30 10.03 -15.79
CA CYS A 299 19.00 9.23 -16.78
C CYS A 299 20.49 9.45 -16.50
N GLN A 300 21.21 8.41 -16.07
CA GLN A 300 22.65 8.46 -15.81
C GLN A 300 23.43 8.81 -17.09
N GLU A 301 24.21 9.88 -17.04
CA GLU A 301 25.47 10.01 -17.77
C GLU A 301 26.52 10.56 -16.79
N ASP A 302 27.66 9.86 -16.72
CA ASP A 302 28.77 10.10 -15.79
C ASP A 302 29.52 11.42 -16.08
N GLY A 303 29.93 12.13 -15.03
CA GLY A 303 30.81 13.29 -15.16
C GLY A 303 31.30 13.87 -13.84
N MET A 304 32.54 13.50 -13.47
CA MET A 304 33.33 14.00 -12.34
C MET A 304 33.43 15.53 -12.19
N THR A 305 33.50 15.99 -10.94
CA THR A 305 34.29 17.10 -10.30
C THR A 305 33.42 17.71 -9.17
N GLY A 306 33.84 18.00 -7.94
CA GLY A 306 35.12 18.11 -7.25
C GLY A 306 35.05 19.33 -6.29
N GLU A 307 35.39 19.12 -5.01
CA GLU A 307 35.80 20.07 -3.94
C GLU A 307 34.84 20.47 -2.79
N ASP A 308 35.40 20.30 -1.59
CA ASP A 308 34.88 20.40 -0.22
C ASP A 308 34.71 21.83 0.36
N SER A 309 33.90 21.98 1.42
CA SER A 309 34.31 22.57 2.73
C SER A 309 33.16 23.07 3.66
N PHE A 310 33.06 22.44 4.84
CA PHE A 310 32.74 22.94 6.21
C PHE A 310 31.45 23.77 6.55
N GLY A 311 30.65 23.25 7.50
CA GLY A 311 29.55 23.96 8.23
C GLY A 311 29.95 24.53 9.61
N PRO A 312 29.03 24.74 10.59
CA PRO A 312 27.59 25.00 10.49
C PRO A 312 27.10 26.21 11.37
N SER A 313 25.83 26.63 11.23
CA SER A 313 25.08 27.30 12.31
C SER A 313 23.56 27.07 12.19
N ALA A 314 22.88 27.12 13.34
CA ALA A 314 21.57 26.53 13.62
C ALA A 314 20.33 27.28 13.07
N ALA A 315 19.26 26.49 12.97
CA ALA A 315 17.83 26.84 12.87
C ALA A 315 17.25 27.03 11.46
N GLU A 316 17.08 25.94 10.73
CA GLU A 316 16.01 25.75 9.74
C GLU A 316 15.89 24.24 9.45
N TYR A 317 14.67 23.70 9.47
CA TYR A 317 14.41 22.31 9.10
C TYR A 317 14.49 22.22 7.57
N ASP A 318 15.64 21.79 7.06
CA ASP A 318 15.94 21.66 5.64
C ASP A 318 15.57 20.25 5.14
N GLU A 319 14.88 20.18 4.00
CA GLU A 319 14.45 18.97 3.28
C GLU A 319 15.62 18.04 2.90
N LYS A 320 16.86 18.53 3.04
CA LYS A 320 18.11 17.81 2.80
C LYS A 320 18.41 16.66 3.78
N MET A 321 17.81 16.65 4.97
CA MET A 321 18.06 15.58 5.98
C MET A 321 17.59 14.19 5.51
N LEU A 322 16.77 14.10 4.45
CA LEU A 322 16.35 12.83 3.86
C LEU A 322 17.40 12.20 2.92
N CYS A 323 18.36 12.97 2.40
CA CYS A 323 19.41 12.47 1.49
C CYS A 323 20.76 12.22 2.19
N ASP A 324 21.18 13.06 3.13
CA ASP A 324 22.55 13.01 3.71
C ASP A 324 22.78 11.85 4.72
N MET A 325 21.81 10.95 4.92
CA MET A 325 21.99 9.75 5.75
C MET A 325 22.59 8.55 5.00
N TRP A 326 22.81 8.67 3.69
CA TRP A 326 23.14 7.53 2.81
C TRP A 326 24.60 7.49 2.34
N ASP A 327 25.48 8.40 2.80
CA ASP A 327 26.83 8.57 2.24
C ASP A 327 28.01 8.12 3.15
N GLU A 328 27.79 7.45 4.30
CA GLU A 328 28.90 7.07 5.21
C GLU A 328 29.39 5.60 5.14
N GLU A 329 29.04 4.81 4.11
CA GLU A 329 29.53 3.41 4.01
C GLU A 329 30.23 3.02 2.69
N GLU A 330 30.66 3.97 1.86
CA GLU A 330 31.46 3.68 0.66
C GLU A 330 32.91 4.21 0.75
N GLU A 331 33.69 3.65 1.67
CA GLU A 331 35.15 3.62 1.49
C GLU A 331 35.70 2.37 2.19
N MET A 332 36.15 1.39 1.38
CA MET A 332 37.17 0.36 1.66
C MET A 332 36.85 -0.98 0.95
N VAL A 333 36.95 -1.03 -0.39
CA VAL A 333 37.39 -2.26 -1.08
C VAL A 333 38.17 -1.87 -2.34
N ALA A 334 39.49 -1.73 -2.21
CA ALA A 334 40.39 -1.72 -3.36
C ALA A 334 41.02 -3.11 -3.50
N GLU A 335 40.67 -3.75 -4.62
CA GLU A 335 41.44 -4.65 -5.48
C GLU A 335 42.50 -5.58 -4.84
N ASP A 336 42.27 -6.89 -4.96
CA ASP A 336 43.32 -7.86 -5.28
C ASP A 336 42.72 -8.91 -6.26
N GLU A 337 43.26 -8.91 -7.48
CA GLU A 337 43.07 -9.98 -8.47
C GLU A 337 43.96 -11.17 -8.06
N GLU A 338 43.38 -12.34 -7.75
CA GLU A 338 44.15 -13.59 -7.75
C GLU A 338 43.39 -14.77 -8.37
N GLU A 339 44.20 -15.59 -9.04
CA GLU A 339 43.92 -16.66 -9.98
C GLU A 339 43.06 -17.81 -9.41
N CYS A 340 42.26 -18.41 -10.29
CA CYS A 340 41.47 -19.61 -10.01
C CYS A 340 42.36 -20.81 -9.64
N PHE A 341 42.40 -21.15 -8.34
CA PHE A 341 42.79 -22.47 -7.85
C PHE A 341 41.55 -23.31 -7.54
N GLU A 342 41.48 -24.51 -8.11
CA GLU A 342 40.50 -25.54 -7.75
C GLU A 342 40.83 -26.09 -6.34
N GLU A 343 40.22 -25.55 -5.29
CA GLU A 343 40.17 -26.20 -3.97
C GLU A 343 38.75 -26.67 -3.65
N GLU A 344 38.65 -27.90 -3.12
CA GLU A 344 37.41 -28.57 -2.73
C GLU A 344 36.53 -27.69 -1.84
N MET A 345 35.24 -27.58 -2.21
CA MET A 345 34.25 -26.79 -1.45
C MET A 345 34.19 -27.25 0.02
N PRO A 346 34.34 -26.35 1.00
CA PRO A 346 34.11 -26.68 2.39
C PRO A 346 32.64 -27.07 2.62
N PRO A 347 32.34 -27.92 3.62
CA PRO A 347 30.98 -28.42 3.84
C PRO A 347 30.00 -27.26 4.04
N ALA A 348 28.90 -27.29 3.27
CA ALA A 348 27.86 -26.28 3.31
C ALA A 348 27.37 -26.06 4.75
N LYS A 349 27.47 -24.82 5.24
CA LYS A 349 26.86 -24.42 6.51
C LYS A 349 25.34 -24.69 6.42
N PRO A 350 24.71 -25.30 7.44
CA PRO A 350 23.29 -25.56 7.40
C PRO A 350 22.51 -24.23 7.28
N PRO A 351 21.36 -24.23 6.58
CA PRO A 351 20.57 -23.02 6.40
C PRO A 351 20.23 -22.39 7.75
N LYS A 352 20.27 -21.06 7.84
CA LYS A 352 19.97 -20.26 9.05
C LYS A 352 18.56 -20.48 9.62
N PHE A 353 17.72 -21.28 8.96
CA PHE A 353 16.36 -21.64 9.34
C PHE A 353 16.20 -23.14 9.59
N ALA A 354 17.16 -23.77 10.27
CA ALA A 354 16.91 -25.08 10.86
C ALA A 354 15.85 -24.94 11.96
N LEU A 355 14.71 -25.62 11.81
CA LEU A 355 13.75 -25.80 12.90
C LEU A 355 14.47 -26.37 14.13
N PRO A 356 14.09 -26.00 15.37
CA PRO A 356 14.70 -26.56 16.57
C PRO A 356 14.55 -28.09 16.57
N SER A 357 15.63 -28.82 16.27
CA SER A 357 15.54 -30.24 15.92
C SER A 357 15.18 -31.15 17.09
N GLN A 358 15.20 -30.64 18.33
CA GLN A 358 15.11 -31.50 19.51
C GLN A 358 13.78 -31.44 20.27
N LYS A 359 12.93 -30.41 20.07
CA LYS A 359 11.69 -30.28 20.85
C LYS A 359 10.45 -30.89 20.21
N PHE A 360 10.47 -31.20 18.92
CA PHE A 360 9.32 -31.78 18.22
C PHE A 360 9.22 -33.31 18.34
N MET A 361 10.32 -34.00 18.65
CA MET A 361 10.30 -35.47 18.81
C MET A 361 9.77 -35.94 20.17
N GLU A 362 9.77 -35.08 21.20
CA GLU A 362 9.38 -35.47 22.57
C GLU A 362 7.87 -35.45 22.84
N MET A 363 7.04 -34.95 21.91
CA MET A 363 5.58 -34.89 22.05
C MET A 363 4.81 -35.95 21.26
N ALA A 364 5.49 -36.85 20.54
CA ALA A 364 4.85 -37.94 19.83
C ALA A 364 4.64 -39.15 20.77
N PRO A 365 3.41 -39.66 20.97
CA PRO A 365 3.23 -40.94 21.64
C PRO A 365 3.91 -42.06 20.84
N PRO A 366 4.34 -43.18 21.48
CA PRO A 366 5.00 -44.28 20.79
C PRO A 366 4.12 -44.79 19.65
N ARG A 367 4.63 -44.74 18.43
CA ARG A 367 3.95 -45.27 17.25
C ARG A 367 4.13 -46.80 17.28
N GLU A 368 3.05 -47.55 17.51
CA GLU A 368 3.07 -48.99 17.27
C GLU A 368 3.36 -49.22 15.77
N GLU A 369 4.39 -50.01 15.47
CA GLU A 369 4.71 -50.39 14.09
C GLU A 369 3.54 -51.21 13.51
N PRO A 370 2.91 -50.76 12.41
CA PRO A 370 1.86 -51.54 11.78
C PRO A 370 2.46 -52.80 11.15
N LYS A 371 1.91 -53.96 11.51
CA LYS A 371 2.25 -55.26 10.88
C LYS A 371 2.17 -55.15 9.36
N PRO A 372 3.08 -55.81 8.61
CA PRO A 372 3.10 -55.74 7.16
C PRO A 372 1.76 -56.26 6.59
N LYS A 373 1.04 -55.39 5.87
CA LYS A 373 -0.10 -55.78 5.04
C LYS A 373 0.44 -56.35 3.72
N PRO A 374 -0.20 -57.40 3.15
CA PRO A 374 0.17 -57.90 1.83
C PRO A 374 -0.03 -56.81 0.76
N GLU A 375 0.87 -56.80 -0.21
CA GLU A 375 0.89 -55.85 -1.34
C GLU A 375 -0.43 -55.91 -2.13
N PRO A 376 -1.03 -54.76 -2.50
CA PRO A 376 -2.17 -54.76 -3.40
C PRO A 376 -1.73 -55.02 -4.84
N GLU A 377 -2.39 -55.97 -5.52
CA GLU A 377 -2.26 -56.19 -6.96
C GLU A 377 -2.68 -54.92 -7.72
N PHE A 378 -1.79 -54.42 -8.58
CA PHE A 378 -2.09 -53.31 -9.49
C PHE A 378 -3.04 -53.77 -10.60
N ALA A 379 -4.26 -53.22 -10.63
CA ALA A 379 -5.10 -53.26 -11.82
C ALA A 379 -4.57 -52.27 -12.88
N PRO A 380 -4.60 -52.59 -14.18
CA PRO A 380 -4.12 -51.69 -15.23
C PRO A 380 -5.00 -50.43 -15.34
N GLU A 381 -4.36 -49.28 -15.55
CA GLU A 381 -5.00 -47.98 -15.73
C GLU A 381 -5.87 -47.95 -17.01
N PRO A 382 -7.05 -47.32 -16.99
CA PRO A 382 -7.82 -47.05 -18.20
C PRO A 382 -7.20 -45.91 -19.02
N GLU A 383 -7.19 -46.07 -20.35
CA GLU A 383 -6.65 -45.10 -21.31
C GLU A 383 -7.27 -43.69 -21.17
N SER A 384 -6.42 -42.67 -21.24
CA SER A 384 -6.79 -41.27 -21.13
C SER A 384 -7.53 -40.75 -22.37
N GLU A 385 -8.75 -40.24 -22.21
CA GLU A 385 -9.44 -39.46 -23.25
C GLU A 385 -8.80 -38.06 -23.42
N PRO A 386 -8.80 -37.48 -24.63
CA PRO A 386 -8.20 -36.18 -24.89
C PRO A 386 -8.98 -35.00 -24.26
N PRO A 387 -8.30 -33.88 -23.95
CA PRO A 387 -8.89 -32.81 -23.16
C PRO A 387 -9.98 -32.06 -23.93
N THR A 388 -11.18 -32.02 -23.36
CA THR A 388 -12.27 -31.18 -23.85
C THR A 388 -12.00 -29.72 -23.46
N GLN A 389 -11.98 -28.83 -24.46
CA GLN A 389 -11.86 -27.38 -24.25
C GLN A 389 -13.08 -26.85 -23.48
N VAL A 390 -12.91 -26.55 -22.19
CA VAL A 390 -13.91 -25.86 -21.39
C VAL A 390 -13.89 -24.37 -21.76
N LYS A 391 -14.95 -23.90 -22.41
CA LYS A 391 -15.16 -22.47 -22.66
C LYS A 391 -15.42 -21.76 -21.32
N SER A 392 -14.66 -20.71 -21.02
CA SER A 392 -14.87 -19.85 -19.84
C SER A 392 -16.29 -19.25 -19.86
N ALA A 393 -17.13 -19.60 -18.90
CA ALA A 393 -18.43 -18.98 -18.75
C ALA A 393 -18.23 -17.51 -18.32
N LYS A 394 -18.54 -16.56 -19.22
CA LYS A 394 -18.66 -15.13 -18.86
C LYS A 394 -19.93 -14.94 -18.03
N TYR A 395 -19.79 -14.88 -16.70
CA TYR A 395 -20.90 -14.58 -15.81
C TYR A 395 -21.27 -13.09 -15.95
N LYS A 396 -22.56 -12.81 -16.18
CA LYS A 396 -23.10 -11.44 -16.23
C LYS A 396 -23.60 -11.02 -14.85
N TRP A 397 -22.96 -10.01 -14.27
CA TRP A 397 -23.13 -9.50 -12.91
C TRP A 397 -24.27 -8.48 -12.73
N ASN A 398 -25.48 -8.79 -13.19
CA ASN A 398 -26.62 -7.87 -13.03
C ASN A 398 -27.64 -8.44 -12.04
N ASN A 399 -27.33 -8.42 -10.73
CA ASN A 399 -28.27 -8.33 -9.58
C ASN A 399 -27.64 -8.86 -8.28
N TRP A 400 -26.92 -7.99 -7.57
CA TRP A 400 -26.45 -8.22 -6.20
C TRP A 400 -27.07 -7.20 -5.24
N PRO A 401 -27.42 -7.55 -3.99
CA PRO A 401 -27.36 -8.88 -3.35
C PRO A 401 -28.64 -9.71 -3.51
N ARG A 402 -28.52 -11.05 -3.59
CA ARG A 402 -29.68 -11.94 -3.44
C ARG A 402 -30.06 -12.02 -1.95
N PRO A 403 -31.35 -11.86 -1.57
CA PRO A 403 -31.79 -12.12 -0.20
C PRO A 403 -31.78 -13.64 0.06
N LEU A 404 -30.81 -14.11 0.85
CA LEU A 404 -30.80 -15.47 1.37
C LEU A 404 -31.63 -15.50 2.65
N GLY A 405 -32.83 -16.06 2.57
CA GLY A 405 -33.67 -16.29 3.74
C GLY A 405 -35.16 -16.05 3.49
N LYS A 406 -35.80 -16.91 2.69
CA LYS A 406 -37.19 -17.33 2.92
C LYS A 406 -37.29 -18.81 2.59
N VAL A 407 -37.27 -19.65 3.62
CA VAL A 407 -37.85 -20.99 3.53
C VAL A 407 -39.33 -20.76 3.22
N LYS A 408 -39.82 -21.26 2.08
CA LYS A 408 -41.26 -21.40 1.89
C LYS A 408 -41.66 -22.71 2.57
N GLU A 409 -42.62 -22.60 3.49
CA GLU A 409 -43.36 -23.73 4.06
C GLU A 409 -44.00 -24.58 2.96
#